data_AF-A0A926ZY57-F1
#
_entry.id   AF-A0A926ZY57-F1
#
_cell.length_a   1.000
_cell.length_b   1.000
_cell.length_c   1.000
_cell.angle_alpha   90.00
_cell.angle_beta   90.00
_cell.angle_gamma   90.00
#
_symmetry.space_group_name_H-M   'P 1'
#
loop_
_entity.id
_entity.type
_entity.pdbx_description
1 polymer ?
#
loop_
_entity_poly.entity_id
_entity_poly.type
_entity_poly.pdbx_seq_one_letter_code
_entity_poly.pdbx_strand_id
1 'polypeptide(L)' 'MTELFNNACKYTPPNGQITVIIQAKSSLMQIQISNTSGEICANDLTHIFDKFYCIPNANP' A
#
# COMPACT_ATOMS: atom_id res chain seq x y z
N MET A 1 -1.72 -4.03 -11.23
CA MET A 1 -2.28 -2.74 -10.77
C MET A 1 -3.49 -2.95 -9.87
N THR A 2 -4.46 -3.79 -10.24
CA THR A 2 -5.63 -4.12 -9.41
C THR A 2 -5.29 -4.46 -7.97
N GLU A 3 -4.30 -5.33 -7.73
CA GLU A 3 -3.89 -5.72 -6.38
C GLU A 3 -3.42 -4.55 -5.50
N LEU A 4 -2.69 -3.59 -6.08
CA LEU A 4 -2.22 -2.43 -5.31
C LEU A 4 -3.39 -1.50 -4.94
N PHE A 5 -4.37 -1.34 -5.83
CA PHE A 5 -5.59 -0.61 -5.52
C PHE A 5 -6.45 -1.34 -4.49
N ASN A 6 -6.59 -2.66 -4.61
CA ASN A 6 -7.30 -3.48 -3.62
C ASN A 6 -6.68 -3.33 -2.23
N ASN A 7 -5.35 -3.38 -2.14
CA ASN A 7 -4.63 -3.16 -0.89
C ASN A 7 -4.84 -1.74 -0.35
N ALA A 8 -4.72 -0.72 -1.20
CA ALA A 8 -4.97 0.65 -0.79
C ALA A 8 -6.40 0.83 -0.25
N CYS A 9 -7.41 0.29 -0.93
CA CYS A 9 -8.81 0.32 -0.47
C CYS A 9 -9.01 -0.45 0.84
N LYS A 10 -8.42 -1.65 0.96
CA LYS A 10 -8.56 -2.52 2.13
C LYS A 10 -7.95 -1.91 3.40
N TYR A 11 -6.85 -1.17 3.28
CA TYR A 11 -6.11 -0.64 4.43
C TYR A 11 -6.25 0.87 4.62
N THR A 12 -7.23 1.50 3.96
CA THR A 12 -7.58 2.90 4.21
C THR A 12 -8.75 2.98 5.19
N PRO A 13 -8.62 3.67 6.33
CA PRO A 13 -9.72 3.83 7.28
C PRO A 13 -10.81 4.76 6.72
N PRO A 14 -12.01 4.77 7.31
CA PRO A 14 -13.05 5.75 6.98
C PRO A 14 -12.53 7.19 7.04
N ASN A 15 -12.91 8.00 6.06
CA ASN A 15 -12.41 9.38 5.85
C ASN A 15 -10.91 9.48 5.51
N GLY A 16 -10.21 8.36 5.29
CA GLY A 16 -8.86 8.34 4.75
C GLY A 16 -8.81 8.67 3.26
N GLN A 17 -7.61 8.97 2.76
CA GLN A 17 -7.37 9.33 1.37
C GLN A 17 -6.46 8.30 0.69
N ILE A 18 -6.78 8.01 -0.59
CA ILE A 18 -5.89 7.30 -1.51
C ILE A 18 -5.44 8.30 -2.59
N THR A 19 -4.15 8.40 -2.81
CA THR A 19 -3.51 9.27 -3.80
C THR A 19 -2.80 8.43 -4.85
N VAL A 20 -3.08 8.71 -6.11
CA VAL A 20 -2.42 8.06 -7.26
C VAL A 20 -1.62 9.10 -8.01
N ILE A 21 -0.34 8.82 -8.23
CA ILE A 21 0.55 9.71 -8.98
C ILE A 21 1.19 8.92 -10.12
N ILE A 22 1.11 9.48 -11.32
CA ILE A 22 1.77 8.93 -12.51
C ILE A 22 2.79 9.96 -12.98
N GLN A 23 4.05 9.54 -13.10
CA GLN A 23 5.16 10.42 -13.45
C GLN A 23 6.04 9.75 -14.48
N ALA A 24 6.45 10.50 -15.50
CA ALA A 24 7.60 10.11 -16.30
C ALA A 24 8.87 10.36 -15.47
N LYS A 25 9.66 9.32 -15.22
CA LYS A 25 11.05 9.39 -14.77
C LYS A 25 11.95 9.16 -15.97
N SER A 26 13.23 9.49 -15.86
CA SER A 26 14.18 9.59 -16.98
C SER A 26 14.08 8.48 -18.03
N SER A 27 13.92 7.23 -17.61
CA SER A 27 13.81 6.07 -18.51
C SER A 27 12.58 5.19 -18.28
N LEU A 28 11.69 5.58 -17.37
CA LEU A 28 10.58 4.72 -16.90
C LEU A 28 9.35 5.56 -16.55
N MET A 29 8.17 4.97 -16.74
CA MET A 29 6.95 5.49 -16.13
C MET A 29 6.85 4.95 -14.71
N GLN A 30 6.75 5.85 -13.73
CA GLN A 30 6.47 5.52 -12.34
C GLN A 30 4.97 5.69 -12.08
N ILE A 31 4.35 4.67 -11.50
CA ILE A 31 3.01 4.76 -10.92
C ILE A 31 3.16 4.53 -9.43
N GLN A 32 2.71 5.51 -8.64
CA GLN A 32 2.71 5.45 -7.18
C GLN A 32 1.27 5.46 -6.69
N ILE A 33 0.96 4.54 -5.78
CA ILE A 33 -0.31 4.49 -5.05
C ILE A 33 0.06 4.67 -3.58
N SER A 34 -0.51 5.69 -2.94
CA SER A 34 -0.31 6.01 -1.54
C SER A 34 -1.67 6.05 -0.86
N ASN A 35 -1.78 5.58 0.37
CA ASN A 35 -3.02 5.66 1.12
C ASN A 35 -2.79 6.04 2.58
N THR A 36 -3.80 6.65 3.18
CA THR A 36 -3.83 6.90 4.63
C THR A 36 -3.86 5.55 5.33
N SER A 37 -2.87 5.29 6.17
CA SER A 37 -2.74 4.06 6.95
C SER A 37 -1.95 4.32 8.22
N GLY A 38 -1.99 3.39 9.17
CA GLY A 38 -1.10 3.41 10.33
C GLY A 38 0.33 3.02 9.97
N GLU A 39 1.24 3.12 10.94
CA GLU A 39 2.62 2.67 10.76
C GLU A 39 2.69 1.14 10.62
N ILE A 40 3.50 0.69 9.65
CA ILE A 40 3.91 -0.71 9.56
C ILE A 40 5.16 -0.85 10.40
N CYS A 41 5.18 -1.77 11.36
CA CYS A 41 6.36 -1.93 12.19
C CYS A 41 7.54 -2.45 11.36
N ALA A 42 8.77 -2.12 11.78
CA ALA A 42 9.98 -2.44 11.02
C ALA A 42 10.15 -3.94 10.73
N ASN A 43 9.70 -4.80 11.66
CA ASN A 43 9.73 -6.25 11.48
C ASN A 43 8.72 -6.70 10.41
N ASP A 44 7.53 -6.10 10.35
CA ASP A 44 6.53 -6.49 9.36
C ASP A 44 6.92 -6.02 7.96
N LEU A 45 7.63 -4.88 7.82
CA LEU A 45 8.15 -4.38 6.54
C LEU A 45 9.02 -5.40 5.80
N THR A 46 9.79 -6.22 6.53
CA THR A 46 10.62 -7.26 5.90
C THR A 46 9.82 -8.45 5.38
N HIS A 47 8.55 -8.58 5.79
CA HIS A 47 7.68 -9.72 5.49
C HIS A 47 6.53 -9.39 4.53
N ILE A 48 6.29 -8.13 4.15
CA ILE A 48 5.11 -7.75 3.32
C ILE A 48 5.08 -8.39 1.92
N PHE A 49 6.19 -8.97 1.47
CA PHE A 49 6.29 -9.71 0.21
C PHE A 49 6.29 -11.23 0.40
N ASP A 50 6.25 -11.70 1.64
CA ASP A 50 6.15 -13.12 1.95
C ASP A 50 4.76 -13.63 1.59
N LYS A 51 4.71 -14.80 0.96
CA LYS A 51 3.46 -15.39 0.51
C LYS A 51 2.55 -15.67 1.72
N PHE A 52 1.30 -15.20 1.64
CA PHE A 52 0.27 -15.32 2.68
C PHE A 52 0.52 -14.53 3.96
N TYR A 53 1.57 -13.70 4.02
CA TYR A 53 1.80 -12.84 5.18
C TYR A 53 0.83 -11.65 5.18
N CYS A 54 0.18 -11.45 6.32
CA CYS A 54 -0.67 -10.30 6.61
C CYS A 54 -0.31 -9.80 8.01
N ILE A 55 -0.25 -8.48 8.19
CA ILE A 55 0.03 -7.88 9.50
C ILE A 55 -1.05 -8.34 10.50
N PRO A 56 -0.68 -8.98 11.63
CA PRO A 56 -1.63 -9.40 12.64
C PRO A 56 -2.38 -8.18 13.19
N ASN A 57 -3.71 -8.25 13.28
CA ASN A 57 -4.59 -7.16 13.74
C ASN A 57 -4.76 -5.96 12.80
N ALA A 58 -4.29 -6.04 11.55
CA ALA A 58 -4.79 -5.15 10.50
C ALA A 58 -6.24 -5.56 10.18
N ASN A 59 -7.18 -5.19 11.06
CA ASN A 59 -8.60 -5.36 10.77
C ASN A 59 -8.92 -4.58 9.49
N PRO A 60 -9.55 -5.21 8.47
CA PRO A 60 -10.12 -4.47 7.36
C PRO A 60 -11.25 -3.55 7.82
#